data_AF-A0A2Y9C9M9-F1
#
_entry.id   AF-A0A2Y9C9M9-F1
#
_cell.length_a   1.000
_cell.length_b   1.000
_cell.length_c   1.000
_cell.angle_alpha   90.00
_cell.angle_beta   90.00
_cell.angle_gamma   90.00
#
_symmetry.space_group_name_H-M   'P 1'
#
loop_
_entity.id
_entity.type
_entity.pdbx_description
1 polymer ?
#
loop_
_entity_poly.entity_id
_entity_poly.type
_entity_poly.pdbx_seq_one_letter_code
_entity_poly.pdbx_strand_id
1 'polypeptide(L)'
;MEYLVLNSYINLEKNKHNWKTILKKIPRPKIVCFLIMLISACCTVAFALQGEVLLEFISFAIEIIFAVIMTVIIQKECVINSNRDIKKQNDRYDEIKEWLKSIGFEEKNQIKQLCRRCEVEIESHKEKESKREKFLDKLFDFFLIPIFVAVISWIFNMEGSMSEQIEIVTKVGIIGIVLYVLLYVALDFFSPFIDKKYIKMYEMIKDIQGVLDRKFIIENEDIV
;
A
#
# COMPACT_ATOMS: atom_id res chain seq x y z
N MET A 1 5.52 24.18 8.96
CA MET A 1 5.92 23.92 10.36
C MET A 1 5.81 22.43 10.68
N GLU A 2 4.74 21.81 10.20
CA GLU A 2 4.33 20.40 10.25
C GLU A 2 5.45 19.46 9.76
N TYR A 3 6.12 19.79 8.66
CA TYR A 3 7.27 19.02 8.17
C TYR A 3 8.54 19.10 9.03
N LEU A 4 8.72 20.19 9.78
CA LEU A 4 9.83 20.31 10.74
C LEU A 4 9.53 19.47 11.98
N VAL A 5 8.27 19.49 12.44
CA VAL A 5 7.78 18.62 13.52
C VAL A 5 7.90 17.15 13.12
N LEU A 6 7.48 16.80 11.90
CA LEU A 6 7.63 15.45 11.35
C LEU A 6 9.11 15.02 11.28
N ASN A 7 10.01 15.90 10.84
CA ASN A 7 11.44 15.58 10.83
C ASN A 7 12.01 15.38 12.24
N SER A 8 11.54 16.16 13.22
CA SER A 8 11.91 15.99 14.63
C SER A 8 11.39 14.65 15.19
N TYR A 9 10.13 14.30 14.91
CA TYR A 9 9.56 13.00 15.25
C TYR A 9 10.31 11.84 14.58
N ILE A 10 10.64 11.98 13.29
CA ILE A 10 11.44 10.98 12.58
C ILE A 10 12.84 10.86 13.19
N ASN A 11 13.43 11.93 13.72
CA ASN A 11 14.73 11.87 14.40
C ASN A 11 14.64 11.18 15.77
N LEU A 12 13.56 11.41 16.52
CA LEU A 12 13.21 10.66 17.72
C LEU A 12 13.12 9.15 17.42
N GLU A 13 12.49 8.78 16.29
CA GLU A 13 12.43 7.38 15.83
C GLU A 13 13.73 6.86 15.19
N LYS A 14 14.51 7.71 14.50
CA LYS A 14 15.68 7.32 13.68
C LYS A 14 16.86 6.85 14.50
N ASN A 15 16.91 7.14 15.80
CA ASN A 15 17.81 6.42 16.72
C ASN A 15 17.53 4.89 16.76
N LYS A 16 16.54 4.37 16.02
CA LYS A 16 16.22 2.94 15.91
C LYS A 16 16.10 2.34 14.49
N HIS A 17 16.32 3.07 13.38
CA HIS A 17 16.04 2.51 12.03
C HIS A 17 17.07 2.74 10.91
N ASN A 18 17.82 1.67 10.60
CA ASN A 18 18.64 1.49 9.40
C ASN A 18 17.79 0.87 8.27
N TRP A 19 18.10 1.09 6.99
CA TRP A 19 17.35 0.53 5.85
C TRP A 19 17.31 -1.01 5.87
N LYS A 20 18.36 -1.65 6.39
CA LYS A 20 18.39 -3.10 6.69
C LYS A 20 17.29 -3.55 7.65
N THR A 21 16.80 -2.67 8.51
CA THR A 21 15.72 -2.97 9.48
C THR A 21 14.34 -2.94 8.83
N ILE A 22 14.15 -2.18 7.74
CA ILE A 22 12.87 -2.12 6.99
C ILE A 22 12.69 -3.42 6.20
N LEU A 23 13.72 -3.88 5.49
CA LEU A 23 13.73 -5.20 4.82
C LEU A 23 13.58 -6.37 5.80
N LYS A 24 14.16 -6.27 7.01
CA LYS A 24 13.96 -7.25 8.10
C LYS A 24 12.58 -7.19 8.75
N LYS A 25 11.85 -6.09 8.61
CA LYS A 25 10.49 -5.91 9.15
C LYS A 25 9.42 -6.53 8.24
N ILE A 26 9.72 -6.73 6.96
CA ILE A 26 8.81 -7.47 6.08
C ILE A 26 8.87 -8.95 6.50
N PRO A 27 7.74 -9.54 6.89
CA PRO A 27 7.68 -10.94 7.27
C PRO A 27 8.14 -11.81 6.11
N ARG A 28 9.05 -12.75 6.39
CA ARG A 28 9.59 -13.69 5.40
C ARG A 28 8.50 -14.39 4.57
N PRO A 29 7.35 -14.80 5.14
CA PRO A 29 6.24 -15.35 4.35
C PRO A 29 5.75 -14.42 3.23
N LYS A 30 5.68 -13.10 3.47
CA LYS A 30 5.26 -12.14 2.43
C LYS A 30 6.28 -12.05 1.29
N ILE A 31 7.57 -12.01 1.62
CA ILE A 31 8.64 -11.96 0.62
C ILE A 31 8.60 -13.22 -0.26
N VAL A 32 8.45 -14.39 0.35
CA VAL A 32 8.39 -15.67 -0.37
C VAL A 32 7.16 -15.73 -1.26
N CYS A 33 5.97 -15.36 -0.76
CA CYS A 33 4.75 -15.36 -1.58
C CYS A 33 4.86 -14.37 -2.75
N PHE A 34 5.40 -13.17 -2.53
CA PHE A 34 5.61 -12.18 -3.59
C PHE A 34 6.58 -12.70 -4.67
N LEU A 35 7.69 -13.33 -4.28
CA LEU A 35 8.64 -13.91 -5.23
C LEU A 35 8.02 -15.06 -6.03
N ILE A 36 7.23 -15.92 -5.39
CA ILE A 36 6.53 -17.01 -6.06
C ILE A 36 5.52 -16.46 -7.09
N MET A 37 4.78 -15.41 -6.75
CA MET A 37 3.88 -14.74 -7.70
C MET A 37 4.64 -14.13 -8.89
N LEU A 38 5.80 -13.52 -8.64
CA LEU A 38 6.63 -12.96 -9.70
C LEU A 38 7.14 -14.04 -10.66
N ILE A 39 7.57 -15.18 -10.10
CA ILE A 39 8.01 -16.33 -10.89
C ILE A 39 6.82 -16.93 -11.66
N SER A 40 5.65 -17.09 -11.03
CA SER A 40 4.46 -17.65 -11.70
C SER A 40 3.95 -16.75 -12.82
N ALA A 41 4.00 -15.43 -12.64
CA ALA A 41 3.63 -14.48 -13.68
C ALA A 41 4.60 -14.55 -14.88
N CYS A 42 5.91 -14.61 -14.63
CA CYS A 42 6.91 -14.83 -15.68
C CYS A 42 6.71 -16.17 -16.41
N CYS A 43 6.41 -17.24 -15.67
CA CYS A 43 6.10 -18.55 -16.24
C CYS A 43 4.82 -18.53 -17.08
N THR A 44 3.76 -17.86 -16.62
CA THR A 44 2.49 -17.72 -17.36
C THR A 44 2.73 -17.05 -18.71
N VAL A 45 3.49 -15.94 -18.73
CA VAL A 45 3.86 -15.27 -19.99
C VAL A 45 4.72 -16.17 -20.89
N ALA A 46 5.72 -16.86 -20.32
CA ALA A 46 6.60 -17.74 -21.09
C ALA A 46 5.85 -18.92 -21.72
N PHE A 47 4.95 -19.57 -20.99
CA PHE A 47 4.15 -20.69 -21.49
C PHE A 47 3.06 -20.25 -22.47
N ALA A 48 2.46 -19.07 -22.27
CA ALA A 48 1.53 -18.49 -23.23
C ALA A 48 2.21 -18.24 -24.60
N LEU A 49 3.47 -17.77 -24.59
CA LEU A 49 4.27 -17.56 -25.80
C LEU A 49 4.68 -18.88 -26.49
N GLN A 50 4.83 -19.96 -25.74
CA GLN A 50 5.19 -21.29 -26.26
C GLN A 50 3.96 -22.11 -26.69
N GLY A 51 2.75 -21.69 -26.35
CA GLY A 51 1.51 -22.42 -26.66
C GLY A 51 1.20 -23.58 -25.72
N GLU A 52 1.86 -23.65 -24.57
CA GLU A 52 1.69 -24.72 -23.58
C GLU A 52 0.51 -24.41 -22.63
N VAL A 53 -0.72 -24.54 -23.15
CA VAL A 53 -1.97 -24.10 -22.50
C VAL A 53 -2.15 -24.67 -21.09
N LEU A 54 -1.83 -25.95 -20.87
CA LEU A 54 -1.97 -26.58 -19.55
C LEU A 54 -1.04 -25.93 -18.51
N LEU A 55 0.21 -25.64 -18.89
CA LEU A 55 1.21 -25.06 -18.00
C LEU A 55 0.94 -23.57 -17.74
N GLU A 56 0.38 -22.86 -18.72
CA GLU A 56 -0.14 -21.50 -18.56
C GLU A 56 -1.24 -21.45 -17.48
N PHE A 57 -2.26 -22.33 -17.59
CA PHE A 57 -3.35 -22.39 -16.61
C PHE A 57 -2.88 -22.76 -15.20
N ILE A 58 -1.94 -23.70 -15.08
CA ILE A 58 -1.36 -24.07 -13.79
C ILE A 58 -0.62 -22.89 -13.16
N SER A 59 0.18 -22.17 -13.96
CA SER A 59 0.96 -21.02 -13.49
C SER A 59 0.04 -19.88 -13.04
N PHE A 60 -1.02 -19.62 -13.80
CA PHE A 60 -2.06 -18.64 -13.44
C PHE A 60 -2.82 -19.01 -12.16
N ALA A 61 -3.18 -20.29 -11.99
CA ALA A 61 -3.84 -20.76 -10.78
C ALA A 61 -2.96 -20.60 -9.53
N ILE A 62 -1.65 -20.87 -9.66
CA ILE A 62 -0.67 -20.64 -8.58
C ILE A 62 -0.65 -19.16 -8.19
N GLU A 63 -0.67 -18.25 -9.18
CA GLU A 63 -0.68 -16.81 -8.92
C GLU A 63 -1.89 -16.37 -8.07
N ILE A 64 -3.10 -16.82 -8.45
CA ILE A 64 -4.34 -16.53 -7.70
C ILE A 64 -4.26 -17.04 -6.26
N ILE A 65 -3.81 -18.29 -6.07
CA ILE A 65 -3.71 -18.90 -4.74
C ILE A 65 -2.78 -18.09 -3.84
N PHE A 66 -1.61 -17.69 -4.35
CA PHE A 66 -0.65 -16.91 -3.57
C PHE A 66 -1.12 -15.47 -3.33
N ALA A 67 -1.90 -14.86 -4.23
CA ALA A 67 -2.54 -13.57 -4.00
C ALA A 67 -3.55 -13.62 -2.84
N VAL A 68 -4.35 -14.69 -2.76
CA VAL A 68 -5.29 -14.92 -1.64
C VAL A 68 -4.54 -15.12 -0.33
N ILE A 69 -3.50 -15.97 -0.33
CA ILE A 69 -2.67 -16.22 0.85
C ILE A 69 -2.01 -14.91 1.35
N MET A 70 -1.48 -14.10 0.44
CA MET A 70 -0.91 -12.80 0.75
C MET A 70 -1.91 -11.88 1.44
N THR A 71 -3.14 -11.80 0.91
CA THR A 71 -4.22 -10.99 1.48
C THR A 71 -4.52 -11.41 2.93
N VAL A 72 -4.62 -12.71 3.19
CA VAL A 72 -4.86 -13.25 4.55
C VAL A 72 -3.70 -12.93 5.49
N ILE A 73 -2.45 -13.06 5.05
CA ILE A 73 -1.26 -12.73 5.86
C ILE A 73 -1.27 -11.24 6.22
N ILE A 74 -1.58 -10.36 5.27
CA ILE A 74 -1.68 -8.90 5.49
C ILE A 74 -2.75 -8.60 6.55
N GLN A 75 -3.94 -9.19 6.43
CA GLN A 75 -5.03 -8.97 7.39
C GLN A 75 -4.67 -9.47 8.79
N LYS A 76 -4.07 -10.67 8.90
CA LYS A 76 -3.64 -11.23 10.18
C LYS A 76 -2.59 -10.35 10.87
N GLU A 77 -1.63 -9.80 10.12
CA GLU A 77 -0.66 -8.85 10.67
C GLU A 77 -1.30 -7.56 11.17
N CYS A 78 -2.31 -7.05 10.45
CA CYS A 78 -3.07 -5.88 10.90
C CYS A 78 -3.72 -6.12 12.26
N VAL A 79 -4.28 -7.32 12.48
CA VAL A 79 -4.91 -7.73 13.74
C VAL A 79 -3.89 -8.01 14.85
N ILE A 80 -2.76 -8.65 14.55
CA ILE A 80 -1.74 -8.93 15.58
C ILE A 80 -1.07 -7.62 16.05
N ASN A 81 -0.80 -6.70 15.14
CA ASN A 81 -0.20 -5.41 15.47
C ASN A 81 -1.13 -4.47 16.24
N SER A 82 -2.44 -4.74 16.29
CA SER A 82 -3.38 -3.97 17.12
C SER A 82 -3.32 -4.36 18.59
N ASN A 83 -2.80 -5.55 18.93
CA ASN A 83 -2.59 -5.98 20.31
C ASN A 83 -1.19 -5.55 20.81
N ARG A 84 -1.03 -4.25 21.09
CA ARG A 84 0.14 -3.76 21.83
C ARG A 84 -0.14 -3.78 23.33
N ASP A 85 0.85 -4.25 24.09
CA ASP A 85 0.87 -4.23 25.55
C ASP A 85 0.65 -2.80 26.07
N ILE A 86 -0.43 -2.59 26.82
CA ILE A 86 -0.90 -1.30 27.33
C ILE A 86 0.22 -0.57 28.10
N LYS A 87 1.11 -1.32 28.76
CA LYS A 87 2.22 -0.75 29.53
C LYS A 87 3.28 -0.12 28.62
N LYS A 88 3.72 -0.84 27.57
CA LYS A 88 4.66 -0.31 26.57
C LYS A 88 4.09 0.88 25.80
N GLN A 89 2.78 0.91 25.61
CA GLN A 89 2.10 2.01 24.97
C GLN A 89 2.05 3.25 25.87
N ASN A 90 1.91 3.07 27.18
CA ASN A 90 1.93 4.17 28.14
C ASN A 90 3.33 4.81 28.24
N ASP A 91 4.39 4.00 28.29
CA ASP A 91 5.78 4.47 28.32
C ASP A 91 6.10 5.27 27.04
N ARG A 92 5.62 4.80 25.88
CA ARG A 92 5.72 5.52 24.60
C ARG A 92 5.04 6.90 24.68
N TYR A 93 3.88 7.00 25.31
CA TYR A 93 3.19 8.28 25.44
C TYR A 93 3.93 9.27 26.35
N ASP A 94 4.66 8.78 27.36
CA ASP A 94 5.53 9.63 28.17
C ASP A 94 6.72 10.15 27.34
N GLU A 95 7.37 9.31 26.54
CA GLU A 95 8.43 9.72 25.60
C GLU A 95 7.94 10.78 24.60
N ILE A 96 6.72 10.61 24.06
CA ILE A 96 6.11 11.56 23.11
C ILE A 96 5.76 12.87 23.81
N LYS A 97 5.29 12.84 25.06
CA LYS A 97 4.99 14.05 25.83
C LYS A 97 6.25 14.87 26.10
N GLU A 98 7.35 14.21 26.48
CA GLU A 98 8.65 14.88 26.66
C GLU A 98 9.18 15.44 25.35
N TRP A 99 9.03 14.71 24.25
CA TRP A 99 9.37 15.21 22.93
C TRP A 99 8.57 16.45 22.55
N LEU A 100 7.25 16.46 22.72
CA LEU A 100 6.39 17.63 22.46
C LEU A 100 6.85 18.87 23.25
N LYS A 101 7.19 18.69 24.53
CA LYS A 101 7.80 19.77 25.34
C LYS A 101 9.13 20.24 24.76
N SER A 102 10.00 19.33 24.34
CA SER A 102 11.32 19.66 23.77
C SER A 102 11.25 20.50 22.49
N ILE A 103 10.14 20.43 21.75
CA ILE A 103 9.90 21.22 20.53
C ILE A 103 8.99 22.44 20.79
N GLY A 104 8.68 22.76 22.05
CA GLY A 104 7.94 23.96 22.44
C GLY A 104 6.41 23.83 22.48
N PHE A 105 5.86 22.61 22.46
CA PHE A 105 4.43 22.35 22.58
C PHE A 105 4.10 21.85 23.99
N GLU A 106 3.75 22.76 24.89
CA GLU A 106 3.43 22.44 26.28
C GLU A 106 1.92 22.48 26.57
N GLU A 107 1.20 23.34 25.86
CA GLU A 107 -0.23 23.53 26.06
C GLU A 107 -1.06 22.58 25.20
N LYS A 108 -2.12 22.04 25.80
CA LYS A 108 -3.05 21.12 25.13
C LYS A 108 -3.64 21.69 23.85
N ASN A 109 -4.01 22.97 23.85
CA ASN A 109 -4.59 23.64 22.68
C ASN A 109 -3.58 23.81 21.53
N GLN A 110 -2.31 24.06 21.83
CA GLN A 110 -1.25 24.11 20.82
C GLN A 110 -1.04 22.74 20.17
N ILE A 111 -1.09 21.67 20.96
CA ILE A 111 -0.97 20.29 20.49
C ILE A 111 -2.20 19.90 19.65
N LYS A 112 -3.42 20.25 20.06
CA LYS A 112 -4.65 20.05 19.26
C LYS A 112 -4.57 20.77 17.91
N GLN A 113 -4.11 22.03 17.89
CA GLN A 113 -3.95 22.78 16.65
C GLN A 113 -2.88 22.18 15.73
N LEU A 114 -1.83 21.59 16.30
CA LEU A 114 -0.83 20.83 15.53
C LEU A 114 -1.44 19.56 14.92
N CYS A 115 -2.18 18.76 15.70
CA CYS A 115 -2.91 17.58 15.19
C CYS A 115 -3.82 17.95 14.03
N ARG A 116 -4.67 18.97 14.21
CA ARG A 116 -5.63 19.41 13.19
C ARG A 116 -4.94 19.87 11.90
N ARG A 117 -3.82 20.60 11.99
CA ARG A 117 -3.05 21.02 10.80
C ARG A 117 -2.45 19.83 10.06
N CYS A 118 -1.88 18.88 10.79
CA CYS A 118 -1.34 17.65 10.21
C CYS A 118 -2.45 16.77 9.60
N GLU A 119 -3.62 16.69 10.22
CA GLU A 119 -4.80 15.95 9.71
C GLU A 119 -5.28 16.52 8.39
N VAL A 120 -5.44 17.85 8.28
CA VAL A 120 -5.80 18.54 7.03
C VAL A 120 -4.79 18.23 5.92
N GLU A 121 -3.49 18.18 6.26
CA GLU A 121 -2.47 17.90 5.27
C GLU A 121 -2.49 16.43 4.79
N ILE A 122 -2.78 15.47 5.69
CA ILE A 122 -3.04 14.06 5.34
C ILE A 122 -4.29 13.93 4.48
N GLU A 123 -5.38 14.61 4.83
CA GLU A 123 -6.64 14.54 4.09
C GLU A 123 -6.47 15.12 2.68
N SER A 124 -5.75 16.24 2.54
CA SER A 124 -5.41 16.79 1.23
C SER A 124 -4.56 15.84 0.37
N HIS A 125 -3.72 15.00 1.01
CA HIS A 125 -2.93 14.00 0.31
C HIS A 125 -3.81 12.83 -0.13
N LYS A 126 -4.66 12.31 0.75
CA LYS A 126 -5.63 11.25 0.42
C LYS A 126 -6.55 11.66 -0.72
N GLU A 127 -7.00 12.91 -0.75
CA GLU A 127 -7.77 13.43 -1.88
C GLU A 127 -6.96 13.44 -3.18
N LYS A 128 -5.67 13.79 -3.13
CA LYS A 128 -4.78 13.77 -4.30
C LYS A 128 -4.49 12.35 -4.77
N GLU A 129 -4.29 11.41 -3.85
CA GLU A 129 -4.18 9.97 -4.16
C GLU A 129 -5.44 9.47 -4.84
N SER A 130 -6.62 9.72 -4.26
CA SER A 130 -7.90 9.32 -4.86
C SER A 130 -8.12 9.97 -6.24
N LYS A 131 -7.71 11.22 -6.43
CA LYS A 131 -7.75 11.88 -7.74
C LYS A 131 -6.80 11.23 -8.74
N ARG A 132 -5.63 10.77 -8.28
CA ARG A 132 -4.63 10.08 -9.11
C ARG A 132 -5.09 8.68 -9.48
N GLU A 133 -5.69 7.93 -8.57
CA GLU A 133 -6.34 6.64 -8.85
C GLU A 133 -7.44 6.81 -9.90
N LYS A 134 -8.36 7.74 -9.69
CA LYS A 134 -9.41 8.05 -10.68
C LYS A 134 -8.86 8.51 -12.03
N PHE A 135 -7.70 9.16 -12.04
CA PHE A 135 -7.02 9.55 -13.28
C PHE A 135 -6.37 8.35 -13.98
N LEU A 136 -5.79 7.41 -13.22
CA LEU A 136 -5.29 6.14 -13.75
C LEU A 136 -6.43 5.31 -14.31
N ASP A 137 -7.54 5.15 -13.58
CA ASP A 137 -8.75 4.46 -14.06
C ASP A 137 -9.23 5.07 -15.38
N LYS A 138 -9.31 6.41 -15.45
CA LYS A 138 -9.66 7.10 -16.70
C LYS A 138 -8.64 6.86 -17.81
N LEU A 139 -7.34 6.84 -17.54
CA LEU A 139 -6.32 6.51 -18.54
C LEU A 139 -6.48 5.07 -19.04
N PHE A 140 -6.76 4.12 -18.13
CA PHE A 140 -7.07 2.73 -18.48
C PHE A 140 -8.30 2.67 -19.40
N ASP A 141 -9.38 3.37 -19.03
CA ASP A 141 -10.63 3.39 -19.80
C ASP A 141 -10.46 4.06 -21.18
N PHE A 142 -9.69 5.15 -21.26
CA PHE A 142 -9.58 5.95 -22.48
C PHE A 142 -8.51 5.47 -23.46
N PHE A 143 -7.45 4.81 -22.97
CA PHE A 143 -6.34 4.36 -23.82
C PHE A 143 -6.24 2.85 -23.90
N LEU A 144 -6.31 2.15 -22.77
CA LEU A 144 -6.11 0.70 -22.77
C LEU A 144 -7.30 -0.04 -23.37
N ILE A 145 -8.54 0.33 -23.06
CA ILE A 145 -9.73 -0.31 -23.66
C ILE A 145 -9.70 -0.15 -25.20
N PRO A 146 -9.51 1.03 -25.80
CA PRO A 146 -9.44 1.16 -27.25
C PRO A 146 -8.26 0.41 -27.89
N ILE A 147 -7.09 0.39 -27.24
CA ILE A 147 -5.94 -0.40 -27.71
C ILE A 147 -6.27 -1.90 -27.67
N PHE A 148 -6.91 -2.37 -26.61
CA PHE A 148 -7.32 -3.77 -26.47
C PHE A 148 -8.34 -4.17 -27.55
N VAL A 149 -9.33 -3.31 -27.77
CA VAL A 149 -10.33 -3.50 -28.85
C VAL A 149 -9.65 -3.48 -30.21
N ALA A 150 -8.67 -2.60 -30.45
CA ALA A 150 -7.92 -2.55 -31.70
C ALA A 150 -7.08 -3.81 -31.92
N VAL A 151 -6.43 -4.33 -30.88
CA VAL A 151 -5.67 -5.60 -30.93
C VAL A 151 -6.59 -6.78 -31.20
N ILE A 152 -7.73 -6.88 -30.51
CA ILE A 152 -8.75 -7.91 -30.76
C ILE A 152 -9.26 -7.82 -32.21
N SER A 153 -9.61 -6.62 -32.66
CA SER A 153 -10.09 -6.39 -34.03
C SER A 153 -9.04 -6.77 -35.07
N TRP A 154 -7.75 -6.51 -34.79
CA TRP A 154 -6.66 -6.93 -35.64
C TRP A 154 -6.52 -8.45 -35.70
N ILE A 155 -6.65 -9.15 -34.57
CA ILE A 155 -6.58 -10.62 -34.49
C ILE A 155 -7.72 -11.27 -35.29
N PHE A 156 -8.95 -10.76 -35.18
CA PHE A 156 -10.09 -11.27 -35.97
C PHE A 156 -9.98 -10.97 -37.47
N ASN A 157 -9.15 -10.01 -37.86
CA ASN A 157 -8.83 -9.72 -39.25
C ASN A 157 -7.61 -10.52 -39.77
N MET A 158 -6.92 -11.30 -38.94
CA MET A 158 -5.83 -12.16 -39.39
C MET A 158 -6.40 -13.37 -40.16
N GLU A 159 -5.72 -13.76 -41.23
CA GLU A 159 -6.02 -15.03 -41.90
C GLU A 159 -5.76 -16.19 -40.94
N GLY A 160 -6.80 -16.95 -40.62
CA GLY A 160 -6.75 -18.05 -39.67
C GLY A 160 -8.13 -18.65 -39.44
N SER A 161 -8.18 -19.84 -38.87
CA SER A 161 -9.45 -20.42 -38.42
C SER A 161 -9.99 -19.63 -37.23
N MET A 162 -11.33 -19.59 -37.08
CA MET A 162 -11.97 -18.92 -35.95
C MET A 162 -11.50 -19.49 -34.60
N SER A 163 -11.12 -20.77 -34.57
CA SER A 163 -10.53 -21.42 -33.38
C SER A 163 -9.17 -20.81 -33.01
N GLU A 164 -8.27 -20.61 -33.98
CA GLU A 164 -6.94 -20.03 -33.75
C GLU A 164 -7.05 -18.56 -33.31
N GLN A 165 -7.97 -17.80 -33.92
CA GLN A 165 -8.21 -16.41 -33.55
C GLN A 165 -8.71 -16.28 -32.10
N ILE A 166 -9.65 -17.14 -31.69
CA ILE A 166 -10.15 -17.19 -30.30
C ILE A 166 -9.04 -17.57 -29.32
N GLU A 167 -8.16 -18.52 -29.69
CA GLU A 167 -7.02 -18.91 -28.88
C GLU A 167 -6.04 -17.75 -28.65
N ILE A 168 -5.71 -17.00 -29.71
CA ILE A 168 -4.82 -15.83 -29.64
C ILE A 168 -5.44 -14.72 -28.77
N VAL A 169 -6.73 -14.42 -28.96
CA VAL A 169 -7.45 -13.44 -28.13
C VAL A 169 -7.43 -13.85 -26.65
N THR A 170 -7.60 -15.14 -26.36
CA THR A 170 -7.56 -15.68 -24.99
C THR A 170 -6.18 -15.49 -24.37
N LYS A 171 -5.10 -15.82 -25.08
CA LYS A 171 -3.71 -15.62 -24.60
C LYS A 171 -3.38 -14.16 -24.35
N VAL A 172 -3.75 -13.27 -25.28
CA VAL A 172 -3.57 -11.81 -25.11
C VAL A 172 -4.38 -11.29 -23.92
N GLY A 173 -5.60 -11.80 -23.73
CA GLY A 173 -6.44 -11.57 -22.56
C GLY A 173 -5.75 -11.91 -21.25
N ILE A 174 -5.23 -13.14 -21.14
CA ILE A 174 -4.55 -13.63 -19.94
C ILE A 174 -3.29 -12.82 -19.65
N ILE A 175 -2.46 -12.54 -20.66
CA ILE A 175 -1.27 -11.69 -20.50
C ILE A 175 -1.64 -10.29 -20.00
N GLY A 176 -2.71 -9.69 -20.54
CA GLY A 176 -3.21 -8.39 -20.09
C GLY A 176 -3.66 -8.41 -18.63
N ILE A 177 -4.38 -9.45 -18.21
CA ILE A 177 -4.83 -9.63 -16.82
C ILE A 177 -3.63 -9.80 -15.87
N VAL A 178 -2.66 -10.63 -16.23
CA VAL A 178 -1.44 -10.85 -15.42
C VAL A 178 -0.65 -9.55 -15.26
N LEU A 179 -0.46 -8.78 -16.33
CA LEU A 179 0.21 -7.48 -16.26
C LEU A 179 -0.56 -6.48 -15.38
N TYR A 180 -1.89 -6.46 -15.48
CA TYR A 180 -2.73 -5.61 -14.64
C TYR A 180 -2.62 -5.98 -13.15
N VAL A 181 -2.74 -7.27 -12.81
CA VAL A 181 -2.60 -7.76 -11.43
C VAL A 181 -1.21 -7.47 -10.88
N LEU A 182 -0.14 -7.70 -11.66
CA LEU A 182 1.23 -7.35 -11.28
C LEU A 182 1.39 -5.86 -10.99
N LEU A 183 0.82 -4.99 -11.82
CA LEU A 183 0.94 -3.54 -11.66
C LEU A 183 0.18 -3.07 -10.42
N TYR A 184 -1.03 -3.62 -10.17
CA TYR A 184 -1.80 -3.35 -8.96
C TYR A 184 -1.06 -3.81 -7.69
N VAL A 185 -0.56 -5.05 -7.66
CA VAL A 185 0.19 -5.60 -6.53
C VAL A 185 1.51 -4.85 -6.32
N ALA A 186 2.19 -4.43 -7.39
CA ALA A 186 3.39 -3.62 -7.30
C ALA A 186 3.09 -2.24 -6.70
N LEU A 187 2.04 -1.56 -7.14
CA LEU A 187 1.63 -0.26 -6.58
C LEU A 187 1.29 -0.39 -5.08
N ASP A 188 0.55 -1.42 -4.68
CA ASP A 188 0.21 -1.67 -3.27
C ASP A 188 1.46 -2.03 -2.44
N PHE A 189 2.37 -2.84 -2.99
CA PHE A 189 3.64 -3.20 -2.35
C PHE A 189 4.59 -1.99 -2.20
N PHE A 190 4.57 -1.06 -3.17
CA PHE A 190 5.41 0.13 -3.18
C PHE A 190 4.77 1.35 -2.50
N SER A 191 3.46 1.38 -2.26
CA SER A 191 2.78 2.48 -1.54
C SER A 191 3.46 2.83 -0.20
N PRO A 192 3.90 1.88 0.65
CA PRO A 192 4.66 2.19 1.86
C PRO A 192 5.98 2.96 1.63
N PHE A 193 6.57 2.87 0.44
CA PHE A 193 7.77 3.60 0.04
C PHE A 193 7.45 4.96 -0.58
N ILE A 194 6.36 5.05 -1.35
CA ILE A 194 5.90 6.29 -2.00
C ILE A 194 5.32 7.24 -0.94
N ASP A 195 4.52 6.73 -0.02
CA ASP A 195 3.76 7.51 0.97
C ASP A 195 4.37 7.49 2.37
N LYS A 196 5.63 7.04 2.47
CA LYS A 196 6.39 6.89 3.72
C LYS A 196 6.30 8.11 4.63
N LYS A 197 6.28 9.31 4.04
CA LYS A 197 6.17 10.58 4.75
C LYS A 197 4.79 10.77 5.39
N TYR A 198 3.72 10.46 4.66
CA TYR A 198 2.33 10.59 5.12
C TYR A 198 1.96 9.48 6.10
N ILE A 199 2.44 8.25 5.89
CA ILE A 199 2.30 7.16 6.85
C ILE A 199 2.95 7.53 8.19
N LYS A 200 4.17 8.08 8.16
CA LYS A 200 4.85 8.56 9.37
C LYS A 200 4.13 9.73 10.03
N MET A 201 3.55 10.63 9.24
CA MET A 201 2.76 11.74 9.76
C MET A 201 1.47 11.25 10.42
N TYR A 202 0.83 10.23 9.86
CA TYR A 202 -0.33 9.57 10.45
C TYR A 202 0.01 8.84 11.76
N GLU A 203 1.12 8.09 11.79
CA GLU A 203 1.62 7.44 13.01
C GLU A 203 1.94 8.46 14.11
N MET A 204 2.58 9.57 13.74
CA MET A 204 2.86 10.68 14.64
C MET A 204 1.57 11.27 15.23
N ILE A 205 0.56 11.56 14.40
CA ILE A 205 -0.73 12.08 14.90
C ILE A 205 -1.38 11.10 15.86
N LYS A 206 -1.40 9.80 15.53
CA LYS A 206 -1.98 8.77 16.39
C LYS A 206 -1.31 8.70 17.75
N ASP A 207 0.02 8.84 17.80
CA ASP A 207 0.75 8.90 19.05
C ASP A 207 0.43 10.17 19.85
N ILE A 208 0.36 11.33 19.19
CA ILE A 208 0.03 12.61 19.83
C ILE A 208 -1.41 12.60 20.36
N GLN A 209 -2.38 12.08 19.60
CA GLN A 209 -3.76 11.85 20.05
C GLN A 209 -3.78 10.94 21.28
N GLY A 210 -3.00 9.84 21.27
CA GLY A 210 -2.85 8.98 22.44
C GLY A 210 -2.32 9.68 23.69
N VAL A 211 -1.44 10.68 23.52
CA VAL A 211 -0.98 11.55 24.63
C VAL A 211 -2.09 12.49 25.09
N LEU A 212 -2.81 13.14 24.17
CA LEU A 212 -3.94 14.03 24.50
C LEU A 212 -5.00 13.29 25.31
N ASP A 213 -5.37 12.09 24.89
CA ASP A 213 -6.44 11.30 25.52
C ASP A 213 -6.07 10.74 26.90
N ARG A 214 -4.78 10.46 27.14
CA ARG A 214 -4.33 9.78 28.37
C ARG A 214 -3.58 10.64 29.36
N LYS A 215 -2.94 11.73 28.92
CA LYS A 215 -2.00 12.51 29.74
C LYS A 215 -2.45 13.95 29.99
N PHE A 216 -3.57 14.37 29.40
CA PHE A 216 -4.21 15.65 29.66
C PHE A 216 -5.63 15.41 30.21
N ILE A 217 -6.12 16.37 31.01
CA ILE A 217 -7.47 16.31 31.59
C ILE A 217 -8.47 16.54 30.45
N ILE A 218 -9.52 15.71 30.38
CA ILE A 218 -10.63 15.88 29.43
C ILE A 218 -11.39 17.16 29.81
N GLU A 219 -11.48 18.10 28.88
CA GLU A 219 -12.23 19.35 29.03
C GLU A 219 -13.60 19.21 28.36
N ASN A 220 -14.59 20.01 28.76
CA ASN A 220 -15.94 19.95 28.17
C ASN A 220 -15.96 20.23 26.66
N GLU A 221 -14.94 20.91 26.12
CA GLU A 221 -14.76 21.16 24.69
C GLU A 221 -14.25 19.93 23.90
N ASP A 222 -13.85 18.85 24.58
CA ASP A 222 -13.43 17.58 23.98
C ASP A 222 -14.56 16.58 23.77
N ILE A 223 -15.74 16.85 24.34
CA ILE A 223 -16.93 16.01 24.23
C ILE A 223 -17.79 16.57 23.08
N VAL A 224 -17.42 16.23 21.83
CA VAL A 224 -18.22 16.49 20.63
C VAL A 224 -18.28 15.24 19.78
#